data_AF-A0A2S1QY06-F1
#
_entry.id   AF-A0A2S1QY06-F1
#
_cell.length_a   1.000
_cell.length_b   1.000
_cell.length_c   1.000
_cell.angle_alpha   90.00
_cell.angle_beta   90.00
_cell.angle_gamma   90.00
#
_symmetry.space_group_name_H-M   'P 1'
#
loop_
_entity.id
_entity.type
_entity.pdbx_description
1 polymer ?
#
loop_
_entity_poly.entity_id
_entity_poly.type
_entity_poly.pdbx_seq_one_letter_code
_entity_poly.pdbx_strand_id
1 'polypeptide(L)' 'MKNSWVRFGLIWGVFMALIMNVGFPLFDGTGINWLKVGVTLPVWIIFGLIFGYVSRKKTPKKQ' A
#
# COMPACT_ATOMS: atom_id res chain seq x y z
N MET A 1 -15.27 18.64 -0.74
CA MET A 1 -15.06 17.18 -0.92
C MET A 1 -14.17 16.66 0.21
N LYS A 2 -14.77 16.29 1.35
CA LYS A 2 -14.07 15.75 2.53
C LYS A 2 -13.76 14.26 2.26
N ASN A 3 -12.58 13.79 2.65
CA ASN A 3 -12.09 12.39 2.60
C ASN A 3 -11.06 12.03 1.49
N SER A 4 -10.43 13.02 0.84
CA SER A 4 -9.38 12.80 -0.20
C SER A 4 -8.25 11.87 0.26
N TRP A 5 -8.00 11.87 1.55
CA TRP A 5 -6.91 11.15 2.15
C TRP A 5 -7.10 9.63 2.23
N VAL A 6 -8.32 9.16 2.47
CA VAL A 6 -8.60 7.72 2.51
C VAL A 6 -8.36 7.15 1.12
N ARG A 7 -8.76 7.88 0.07
CA ARG A 7 -8.47 7.54 -1.32
C ARG A 7 -6.97 7.53 -1.60
N PHE A 8 -6.21 8.51 -1.11
CA PHE A 8 -4.76 8.55 -1.29
C PHE A 8 -4.05 7.38 -0.60
N GLY A 9 -4.42 7.07 0.64
CA GLY A 9 -3.89 5.91 1.39
C GLY A 9 -4.28 4.58 0.74
N LEU A 10 -5.52 4.44 0.26
CA LEU A 10 -5.96 3.25 -0.48
C LEU A 10 -5.22 3.10 -1.81
N ILE A 11 -5.15 4.14 -2.63
CA ILE A 11 -4.47 4.12 -3.93
C ILE A 11 -3.00 3.78 -3.73
N TRP A 12 -2.34 4.39 -2.74
CA TRP A 12 -0.94 4.10 -2.42
C TRP A 12 -0.74 2.67 -1.92
N GLY A 13 -1.59 2.21 -1.00
CA GLY A 13 -1.54 0.83 -0.48
C GLY A 13 -1.75 -0.20 -1.58
N VAL A 14 -2.72 0.01 -2.47
CA VAL A 14 -2.98 -0.86 -3.62
C VAL A 14 -1.81 -0.83 -4.61
N PHE A 15 -1.30 0.35 -4.95
CA PHE A 15 -0.16 0.50 -5.87
C PHE A 15 1.05 -0.27 -5.39
N MET A 16 1.37 -0.14 -4.11
CA MET A 16 2.50 -0.83 -3.54
C MET A 16 2.26 -2.34 -3.30
N ALA A 17 1.04 -2.75 -2.94
CA ALA A 17 0.68 -4.16 -2.91
C ALA A 17 0.90 -4.81 -4.28
N LEU A 18 0.60 -4.08 -5.35
CA LEU A 18 0.84 -4.48 -6.72
C LEU A 18 2.35 -4.57 -7.02
N ILE A 19 3.15 -3.58 -6.62
CA ILE A 19 4.63 -3.66 -6.76
C ILE A 19 5.21 -4.84 -5.96
N MET A 20 4.73 -5.13 -4.77
CA MET A 20 5.27 -6.23 -3.96
C MET A 20 4.78 -7.61 -4.42
N ASN A 21 3.59 -7.70 -5.02
CA ASN A 21 3.07 -8.95 -5.56
C ASN A 21 3.46 -9.18 -7.04
N VAL A 22 3.89 -8.15 -7.77
CA VAL A 22 4.30 -8.27 -9.17
C VAL A 22 5.81 -8.03 -9.32
N GLY A 23 6.31 -6.91 -8.78
CA GLY A 23 7.72 -6.54 -8.81
C GLY A 23 8.60 -7.47 -7.98
N PHE A 24 8.20 -7.80 -6.74
CA PHE A 24 9.00 -8.70 -5.89
C PHE A 24 9.18 -10.11 -6.48
N PRO A 25 8.12 -10.83 -6.92
CA PRO A 25 8.32 -12.13 -7.56
C PRO A 25 9.05 -12.05 -8.91
N LEU A 26 8.96 -10.92 -9.63
CA LEU A 26 9.81 -10.69 -10.81
C LEU A 26 11.30 -10.56 -10.42
N PHE A 27 11.60 -9.92 -9.29
CA PHE A 27 12.97 -9.67 -8.83
C PHE A 27 13.61 -10.88 -8.12
N ASP A 28 12.81 -11.63 -7.35
CA ASP A 28 13.28 -12.75 -6.53
C ASP A 28 13.43 -14.04 -7.35
N GLY A 29 12.81 -14.13 -8.54
CA GLY A 29 12.89 -15.29 -9.44
C GLY A 29 12.34 -16.61 -8.85
N THR A 30 11.91 -16.59 -7.59
CA THR A 30 11.30 -17.69 -6.87
C THR A 30 9.81 -17.73 -7.20
N GLY A 31 9.32 -18.90 -7.62
CA GLY A 31 7.91 -19.09 -8.01
C GLY A 31 6.92 -18.55 -6.97
N ILE A 32 5.78 -18.06 -7.46
CA ILE A 32 4.76 -17.38 -6.65
C ILE A 32 4.39 -18.24 -5.43
N ASN A 33 4.84 -17.81 -4.26
CA ASN A 33 4.55 -18.51 -3.01
C ASN A 33 3.24 -17.99 -2.44
N TRP A 34 2.17 -18.79 -2.56
CA TRP A 34 0.81 -18.45 -2.11
C TRP A 34 0.74 -18.03 -0.63
N LEU A 35 1.60 -18.59 0.24
CA LEU A 35 1.72 -18.17 1.64
C LEU A 35 2.23 -16.74 1.77
N LYS A 36 3.20 -16.35 0.93
CA LYS A 36 3.75 -15.00 0.91
C LYS A 36 2.70 -14.00 0.47
N VAL A 37 1.92 -14.32 -0.58
CA VAL A 37 0.79 -13.49 -1.05
C VAL A 37 -0.27 -13.33 0.03
N GLY A 38 -0.63 -14.40 0.73
CA GLY A 38 -1.61 -14.37 1.82
C GLY A 38 -1.20 -13.48 3.00
N VAL A 39 0.09 -13.39 3.31
CA VAL A 39 0.62 -12.53 4.40
C VAL A 39 0.89 -11.10 3.93
N THR A 40 1.33 -10.89 2.69
CA THR A 40 1.62 -9.55 2.17
C THR A 40 0.36 -8.72 1.96
N LEU A 41 -0.78 -9.34 1.65
CA LEU A 41 -2.05 -8.68 1.41
C LEU A 41 -2.57 -7.90 2.65
N PRO A 42 -2.73 -8.52 3.85
CA PRO A 42 -3.13 -7.78 5.06
C PRO A 42 -2.07 -6.78 5.50
N VAL A 43 -0.77 -7.11 5.38
CA VAL A 43 0.33 -6.19 5.71
C VAL A 43 0.26 -4.92 4.85
N TRP A 44 0.00 -5.06 3.54
CA TRP A 44 -0.14 -3.91 2.63
C TRP A 44 -1.36 -3.06 2.91
N ILE A 45 -2.49 -3.68 3.27
CA ILE A 45 -3.69 -2.94 3.67
C ILE A 45 -3.39 -2.09 4.93
N ILE A 46 -2.73 -2.68 5.92
CA ILE A 46 -2.35 -1.99 7.17
C ILE A 46 -1.36 -0.86 6.87
N PHE A 47 -0.32 -1.11 6.09
CA PHE A 47 0.65 -0.08 5.69
C PHE A 47 0.03 1.03 4.85
N GLY A 48 -0.87 0.72 3.91
CA GLY A 48 -1.61 1.71 3.11
C GLY A 48 -2.51 2.60 3.98
N LEU A 49 -3.17 2.01 4.98
CA LEU A 49 -3.98 2.74 5.97
C LEU A 49 -3.14 3.59 6.91
N ILE A 50 -1.98 3.11 7.38
CA ILE A 50 -1.04 3.87 8.22
C ILE A 50 -0.38 4.99 7.40
N PHE A 51 0.00 4.72 6.15
CA PHE A 51 0.63 5.70 5.27
C PHE A 51 -0.35 6.78 4.84
N GLY A 52 -1.60 6.38 4.59
CA GLY A 52 -2.75 7.25 4.80
C GLY A 52 -2.53 7.99 6.11
N TYR A 53 -2.77 7.37 7.28
CA TYR A 53 -2.74 8.00 8.61
C TYR A 53 -1.72 9.14 8.78
N VAL A 54 -0.48 8.85 8.44
CA VAL A 54 0.66 9.76 8.52
C VAL A 54 0.61 10.88 7.48
N SER A 55 0.25 10.60 6.22
CA SER A 55 0.17 11.61 5.16
C SER A 55 -0.82 12.75 5.50
N ARG A 56 -1.89 12.46 6.26
CA ARG A 56 -2.83 13.50 6.74
C ARG A 56 -2.17 14.46 7.71
N LYS A 57 -1.25 13.98 8.55
CA LYS A 57 -0.48 14.81 9.48
C LYS A 57 0.61 15.62 8.78
N LYS A 58 1.14 15.12 7.64
CA LYS A 58 2.24 15.77 6.91
C LYS A 58 1.82 16.64 5.74
N THR A 59 0.54 16.64 5.33
CA THR A 59 0.04 17.70 4.45
C THR A 59 -0.31 18.89 5.34
N PRO A 60 0.52 19.95 5.46
CA PRO A 60 -0.01 21.24 5.87
C PRO A 60 -1.15 21.52 4.89
N LYS A 61 -2.33 21.80 5.46
CA LYS A 61 -3.52 22.27 4.75
C LYS A 61 -3.03 23.34 3.77
N LYS A 62 -2.86 23.01 2.49
CA LYS A 62 -2.42 23.98 1.51
C LYS A 62 -3.60 24.94 1.35
N GLN A 63 -3.36 26.12 1.91
CA GLN A 63 -4.19 27.32 1.91
C GLN A 63 -4.67 27.64 0.49
#